data_AF-A0A345PNH3-F1
#
_entry.id   AF-A0A345PNH3-F1
#
_cell.length_a   1.000
_cell.length_b   1.000
_cell.length_c   1.000
_cell.angle_alpha   90.00
_cell.angle_beta   90.00
_cell.angle_gamma   90.00
#
_symmetry.space_group_name_H-M   'P 1'
#
loop_
_entity.id
_entity.type
_entity.pdbx_description
1 polymer ?
#
loop_
_entity_poly.entity_id
_entity_poly.type
_entity_poly.pdbx_seq_one_letter_code
_entity_poly.pdbx_strand_id
1 'polypeptide(L)'
;MQHRGEIIENVVRRSGISLSILASKMDVSRNTLYNRFKDQNVSYDFILTLGAVLHYNFAVHFPEMKSDSPLPDDPRAELFQLERKYKTLLEKYHWLLKFLLKKSQDADQHALHKQIQELINSSSFLNEVC
;
A
#
# COMPACT_ATOMS: atom_id res chain seq x y z
N MET A 1 31.38 3.25 -7.20
CA MET A 1 30.31 3.57 -8.17
C MET A 1 29.20 2.56 -8.01
N GLN A 2 27.97 3.01 -7.75
CA GLN A 2 26.83 2.14 -7.50
C GLN A 2 26.38 1.48 -8.80
N HIS A 3 26.31 0.16 -8.86
CA HIS A 3 25.92 -0.56 -10.06
C HIS A 3 24.41 -0.51 -10.24
N ARG A 4 23.91 0.41 -11.08
CA ARG A 4 22.48 0.64 -11.21
C ARG A 4 21.75 -0.61 -11.66
N GLY A 5 22.30 -1.34 -12.65
CA GLY A 5 21.74 -2.58 -13.19
C GLY A 5 21.41 -3.66 -12.14
N GLU A 6 22.29 -3.86 -11.15
CA GLU A 6 22.09 -4.85 -10.08
C GLU A 6 20.94 -4.46 -9.13
N ILE A 7 20.78 -3.17 -8.86
CA ILE A 7 19.70 -2.66 -8.00
C ILE A 7 18.35 -2.87 -8.66
N ILE A 8 18.24 -2.52 -9.95
CA ILE A 8 17.00 -2.74 -10.71
C ILE A 8 16.69 -4.23 -10.81
N GLU A 9 17.68 -5.08 -11.05
CA GLU A 9 17.47 -6.53 -11.07
C GLU A 9 16.94 -7.06 -9.73
N ASN A 10 17.50 -6.61 -8.61
CA ASN A 10 17.05 -7.01 -7.28
C ASN A 10 15.60 -6.60 -7.00
N VAL A 11 15.19 -5.39 -7.42
CA VAL A 11 13.80 -4.95 -7.29
C VAL A 11 12.87 -5.77 -8.17
N VAL A 12 13.27 -6.03 -9.42
CA VAL A 12 12.49 -6.87 -10.36
C VAL A 12 12.28 -8.27 -9.79
N ARG A 13 13.33 -8.91 -9.28
CA ARG A 13 13.22 -10.26 -8.67
C ARG A 13 12.32 -10.28 -7.44
N ARG A 14 12.33 -9.21 -6.62
CA ARG A 14 11.45 -9.09 -5.45
C ARG A 14 9.99 -8.80 -5.80
N SER A 15 9.73 -8.20 -6.96
CA SER A 15 8.37 -7.87 -7.41
C SER A 15 7.52 -9.09 -7.75
N GLY A 16 8.13 -10.25 -8.01
CA GLY A 16 7.44 -11.47 -8.45
C GLY A 16 6.92 -11.42 -9.89
N ILE A 17 7.16 -10.33 -10.62
CA ILE A 17 6.77 -10.18 -12.03
C ILE A 17 7.76 -10.94 -12.91
N SER A 18 7.26 -11.75 -13.84
CA SER A 18 8.13 -12.48 -14.76
C SER A 18 8.84 -11.53 -15.73
N LEU A 19 10.11 -11.81 -16.00
CA LEU A 19 10.94 -11.04 -16.93
C LEU A 19 10.36 -10.99 -18.36
N SER A 20 9.66 -12.05 -18.77
CA SER A 20 8.97 -12.09 -20.07
C SER A 20 7.84 -11.07 -20.16
N ILE A 21 7.04 -10.92 -19.09
CA ILE A 21 5.98 -9.91 -19.02
C ILE A 21 6.60 -8.51 -19.00
N LEU A 22 7.67 -8.34 -18.24
CA LEU A 22 8.35 -7.05 -18.11
C LEU A 22 8.95 -6.59 -19.45
N ALA A 23 9.66 -7.49 -20.14
CA ALA A 23 10.23 -7.25 -21.46
C ALA A 23 9.13 -6.89 -22.49
N SER A 24 8.01 -7.61 -22.46
CA SER A 24 6.87 -7.36 -23.35
C SER A 24 6.23 -5.99 -23.09
N LYS A 25 6.05 -5.61 -21.81
CA LYS A 25 5.48 -4.31 -21.44
C LYS A 25 6.40 -3.13 -21.75
N MET A 26 7.70 -3.37 -21.79
CA MET A 26 8.71 -2.36 -22.11
C MET A 26 9.08 -2.31 -23.59
N ASP A 27 8.47 -3.15 -24.43
CA ASP A 27 8.80 -3.28 -25.86
C ASP A 27 10.29 -3.54 -26.13
N VAL A 28 10.92 -4.35 -25.27
CA VAL A 28 12.33 -4.73 -25.40
C VAL A 28 12.48 -6.24 -25.41
N SER A 29 13.53 -6.72 -26.08
CA SER A 29 13.86 -8.15 -26.01
C SER A 29 14.31 -8.53 -24.58
N ARG A 30 14.07 -9.79 -24.18
CA ARG A 30 14.57 -10.32 -22.90
C ARG A 30 16.09 -10.18 -22.80
N ASN A 31 16.81 -10.37 -23.91
CA ASN A 31 18.26 -10.22 -23.97
C ASN A 31 18.69 -8.77 -23.67
N THR A 32 17.99 -7.79 -24.24
CA THR A 32 18.20 -6.36 -23.95
C THR A 32 17.98 -6.07 -22.46
N LEU A 33 16.92 -6.62 -21.87
CA LEU A 33 16.63 -6.47 -20.46
C LEU A 33 17.75 -7.07 -19.57
N TYR A 34 18.23 -8.27 -19.88
CA TYR A 34 19.37 -8.88 -19.16
C TYR A 34 20.65 -8.07 -19.31
N ASN A 35 20.93 -7.52 -20.50
CA ASN A 35 22.11 -6.69 -20.72
C ASN A 35 22.03 -5.39 -19.91
N ARG A 36 20.83 -4.81 -19.76
CA ARG A 36 20.61 -3.64 -18.91
C ARG A 36 20.87 -3.91 -17.43
N PHE A 37 20.61 -5.12 -16.94
CA PHE A 37 20.94 -5.48 -15.56
C PHE A 37 22.44 -5.61 -15.31
N LYS A 38 23.22 -5.94 -16.34
CA LYS A 38 24.68 -6.02 -16.28
C LYS A 38 25.38 -4.67 -16.51
N ASP A 39 24.62 -3.65 -16.86
CA ASP A 39 25.15 -2.31 -17.12
C ASP A 39 25.26 -1.53 -15.80
N GLN A 40 26.46 -1.03 -15.52
CA GLN A 40 26.72 -0.24 -14.32
C GLN A 40 26.02 1.12 -14.36
N ASN A 41 25.83 1.68 -15.56
CA ASN A 41 25.31 3.03 -15.78
C ASN A 41 24.06 3.03 -16.66
N VAL A 42 23.03 2.35 -16.19
CA VAL A 42 21.71 2.39 -16.82
C VAL A 42 21.14 3.82 -16.82
N SER A 43 20.55 4.22 -17.95
CA SER A 43 19.91 5.53 -18.09
C SER A 43 18.71 5.67 -17.16
N TYR A 44 18.50 6.88 -16.64
CA TYR A 44 17.38 7.17 -15.76
C TYR A 44 16.02 7.03 -16.46
N ASP A 45 15.94 7.34 -17.75
CA ASP A 45 14.71 7.15 -18.55
C ASP A 45 14.27 5.68 -18.58
N PHE A 46 15.23 4.76 -18.71
CA PHE A 46 14.95 3.33 -18.66
C PHE A 46 14.46 2.91 -17.27
N ILE A 47 15.11 3.42 -16.22
CA ILE A 47 14.74 3.14 -14.82
C ILE A 47 13.35 3.68 -14.49
N LEU A 48 12.99 4.87 -14.99
CA LEU A 48 11.66 5.47 -14.85
C LEU A 48 10.59 4.62 -15.53
N THR A 49 10.85 4.22 -16.79
CA THR A 49 9.92 3.38 -17.56
C THR A 49 9.70 2.04 -16.87
N LEU A 50 10.78 1.42 -16.40
CA LEU A 50 10.74 0.17 -15.65
C LEU A 50 9.98 0.33 -14.31
N GLY A 51 10.22 1.43 -13.59
CA GLY A 51 9.50 1.77 -12.35
C GLY A 51 8.01 1.95 -12.56
N ALA A 52 7.60 2.56 -13.67
CA ALA A 52 6.19 2.71 -14.05
C ALA A 52 5.53 1.34 -14.30
N VAL A 53 6.23 0.41 -14.96
CA VAL A 53 5.71 -0.94 -15.23
C VAL A 53 5.64 -1.80 -13.96
N LEU A 54 6.61 -1.66 -13.06
CA LEU A 54 6.68 -2.39 -11.79
C LEU A 54 5.87 -1.75 -10.66
N HIS A 55 5.31 -0.56 -10.88
CA HIS A 55 4.70 0.29 -9.84
C HIS A 55 5.66 0.52 -8.65
N TYR A 56 6.94 0.71 -8.94
CA TYR A 56 8.00 0.88 -7.95
C TYR A 56 8.73 2.21 -8.15
N ASN A 57 8.91 2.96 -7.05
CA ASN A 57 9.64 4.22 -7.08
C ASN A 57 11.14 4.01 -6.88
N PHE A 58 11.91 4.08 -7.96
CA PHE A 58 13.37 3.95 -7.94
C PHE A 58 14.13 5.15 -7.36
N ALA A 59 13.48 6.30 -7.16
CA ALA A 59 14.11 7.48 -6.53
C ALA A 59 14.53 7.26 -5.06
N VAL A 60 14.10 6.15 -4.45
CA VAL A 60 14.58 5.71 -3.13
C VAL A 60 16.02 5.19 -3.20
N HIS A 61 16.41 4.59 -4.32
CA HIS A 61 17.76 4.05 -4.55
C HIS A 61 18.68 5.01 -5.30
N PHE A 62 18.09 5.91 -6.08
CA PHE A 62 18.80 6.92 -6.87
C PHE A 62 18.30 8.31 -6.47
N PRO A 63 18.79 8.87 -5.34
CA PRO A 63 18.38 10.20 -4.88
C PRO A 63 18.65 11.27 -5.93
N GLU A 64 19.65 11.09 -6.78
CA GLU A 64 20.00 12.00 -7.86
C GLU A 64 18.97 12.05 -9.01
N MET A 65 18.00 11.12 -9.04
CA MET A 65 16.83 11.22 -9.94
C MET A 65 15.79 12.24 -9.49
N LYS A 66 15.86 12.72 -8.23
CA LYS A 66 14.95 13.76 -7.76
C LYS A 66 15.37 15.08 -8.41
N SER A 67 14.85 15.35 -9.59
CA SER A 67 14.95 16.67 -10.19
C SER A 67 14.10 17.63 -9.34
N ASP A 68 14.71 18.70 -8.83
CA ASP A 68 14.04 19.85 -8.19
C ASP A 68 13.16 20.67 -9.16
N SER A 69 12.85 20.16 -10.34
CA SER A 69 11.99 20.80 -11.32
C SER A 69 10.52 20.41 -11.05
N PRO A 70 9.59 21.37 -10.97
CA PRO A 70 8.17 21.08 -11.04
C PRO A 70 7.91 20.34 -12.35
N LEU A 71 7.53 19.06 -12.26
CA LEU A 71 7.24 18.24 -13.43
C LEU A 71 6.22 18.98 -14.31
N PRO A 72 6.43 19.05 -15.64
CA PRO A 72 5.44 19.61 -16.55
C PRO A 72 4.18 18.75 -16.47
N ASP A 73 3.00 19.39 -16.52
CA ASP A 73 1.65 18.83 -16.40
C ASP A 73 1.52 17.39 -16.95
N ASP A 74 1.90 16.40 -16.13
CA ASP A 74 1.72 14.99 -16.43
C ASP A 74 0.42 14.56 -15.73
N PRO A 75 -0.65 14.25 -16.48
CA PRO A 75 -1.90 13.78 -15.89
C PRO A 75 -1.70 12.54 -14.99
N ARG A 76 -0.58 11.82 -15.15
CA ARG A 76 -0.21 10.70 -14.28
C ARG A 76 0.27 11.14 -12.91
N ALA A 77 0.93 12.29 -12.79
CA ALA A 77 1.33 12.85 -11.49
C ALA A 77 0.10 13.25 -10.66
N GLU A 78 -0.92 13.82 -11.32
CA GLU A 78 -2.22 14.08 -10.70
C GLU A 78 -2.90 12.78 -10.26
N LEU A 79 -2.88 11.74 -11.10
CA LEU A 79 -3.43 10.43 -10.76
C LEU A 79 -2.73 9.82 -9.53
N PHE A 80 -1.41 9.86 -9.45
CA PHE A 80 -0.65 9.41 -8.28
C PHE A 80 -0.93 10.23 -7.02
N GLN A 81 -1.17 11.54 -7.16
CA GLN A 81 -1.59 12.37 -6.03
C GLN A 81 -3.01 12.02 -5.58
N LEU A 82 -3.92 11.76 -6.52
CA LEU A 82 -5.29 11.36 -6.24
C LEU A 82 -5.34 9.99 -5.58
N GLU A 83 -4.58 9.01 -6.05
CA GLU A 83 -4.43 7.69 -5.43
C GLU A 83 -3.95 7.78 -3.98
N ARG A 84 -2.95 8.64 -3.71
CA ARG A 84 -2.48 8.88 -2.34
C ARG A 84 -3.57 9.47 -1.46
N LYS A 85 -4.26 10.52 -1.94
CA LYS A 85 -5.37 11.15 -1.21
C LYS A 85 -6.47 10.13 -0.90
N TYR A 86 -6.83 9.30 -1.87
CA TYR A 86 -7.83 8.25 -1.72
C TYR A 86 -7.41 7.20 -0.68
N LYS A 87 -6.16 6.72 -0.75
CA LYS A 87 -5.62 5.77 0.22
C LYS A 87 -5.65 6.32 1.64
N THR A 88 -5.21 7.57 1.84
CA THR A 88 -5.25 8.23 3.16
C THR A 88 -6.68 8.38 3.67
N LEU A 89 -7.64 8.72 2.79
CA LEU A 89 -9.05 8.82 3.16
C LEU A 89 -9.62 7.46 3.58
N LEU A 90 -9.28 6.40 2.84
CA LEU A 90 -9.71 5.04 3.13
C LEU A 90 -9.16 4.56 4.48
N GLU A 91 -7.90 4.85 4.77
CA GLU A 91 -7.26 4.53 6.06
C GLU A 91 -7.95 5.26 7.23
N LYS A 92 -8.27 6.55 7.05
CA LYS A 92 -9.04 7.32 8.06
C LYS A 92 -10.42 6.73 8.30
N TYR A 93 -11.12 6.32 7.23
CA TYR A 93 -12.44 5.71 7.35
C TYR A 93 -12.37 4.34 8.06
N HIS A 94 -11.37 3.52 7.71
CA HIS A 94 -11.09 2.26 8.39
C HIS A 94 -10.80 2.46 9.88
N TRP A 95 -10.01 3.49 10.21
CA TRP A 95 -9.72 3.84 11.59
C TRP A 95 -10.98 4.27 12.34
N LEU A 96 -11.80 5.13 11.73
CA LEU A 96 -13.06 5.59 12.33
C LEU A 96 -14.02 4.42 12.59
N LEU A 97 -14.17 3.51 11.62
CA LEU A 97 -15.00 2.33 11.77
C LEU A 97 -14.52 1.44 12.92
N LYS A 98 -13.22 1.18 13.00
CA LYS A 98 -12.61 0.43 14.13
C LYS A 98 -12.83 1.14 15.46
N PHE A 99 -12.71 2.46 15.49
CA PHE A 99 -12.93 3.27 16.68
C PHE A 99 -14.38 3.19 17.16
N LEU A 100 -15.35 3.33 16.25
CA LEU A 100 -16.78 3.22 16.57
C LEU A 100 -17.14 1.82 17.05
N LEU A 101 -16.62 0.78 16.40
CA LEU A 101 -16.83 -0.61 16.82
C LEU A 101 -16.28 -0.88 18.23
N LYS A 102 -15.11 -0.32 18.55
CA LYS A 102 -14.53 -0.41 19.90
C LYS A 102 -15.41 0.31 20.92
N LYS A 103 -15.90 1.50 20.58
CA LYS A 103 -16.78 2.28 21.46
C LYS A 103 -18.14 1.63 21.70
N SER A 104 -18.73 0.96 20.71
CA SER A 104 -19.97 0.21 20.90
C SER A 104 -19.77 -1.03 21.77
N GLN A 105 -18.60 -1.68 21.69
CA GLN A 105 -18.25 -2.81 22.56
C GLN A 105 -18.05 -2.36 24.03
N ASP A 106 -17.43 -1.19 24.24
CA ASP A 106 -17.17 -0.64 25.58
C ASP A 106 -18.46 -0.14 26.28
N ALA A 107 -19.46 0.36 25.53
CA ALA A 107 -20.65 0.98 26.11
C ALA A 107 -21.76 -0.02 26.46
N ASP A 108 -21.90 -1.12 25.72
CA ASP A 108 -23.13 -1.93 25.76
C ASP A 108 -22.97 -3.28 26.47
N GLN A 109 -21.77 -3.84 26.69
CA GLN A 109 -21.69 -5.17 27.31
C GLN A 109 -21.85 -5.15 28.84
N HIS A 110 -21.19 -4.21 29.54
CA HIS A 110 -21.24 -4.18 31.01
C HIS A 110 -22.56 -3.64 31.56
N ALA A 111 -23.14 -2.61 30.94
CA ALA A 111 -24.41 -2.03 31.35
C ALA A 111 -25.58 -2.99 31.06
N LEU A 112 -25.58 -3.63 29.89
CA LEU A 112 -26.62 -4.60 29.50
C LEU A 112 -26.51 -5.90 30.30
N HIS A 113 -25.30 -6.42 30.55
CA HIS A 113 -25.12 -7.59 31.41
C HIS A 113 -25.55 -7.30 32.86
N LYS A 114 -25.28 -6.09 33.37
CA LYS A 114 -25.75 -5.67 34.70
C LYS A 114 -27.27 -5.58 34.77
N GLN A 115 -27.92 -4.97 33.76
CA GLN A 115 -29.37 -4.86 33.68
C GLN A 115 -30.04 -6.24 33.53
N ILE A 116 -29.47 -7.14 32.73
CA ILE A 116 -29.97 -8.52 32.58
C ILE A 116 -29.83 -9.29 33.89
N GLN A 117 -28.72 -9.15 34.63
CA GLN A 117 -28.58 -9.78 35.94
C GLN A 117 -29.53 -9.21 36.99
N GLU A 118 -29.73 -7.90 37.03
CA GLU A 118 -30.72 -7.28 37.91
C GLU A 118 -32.15 -7.77 37.60
N LEU A 119 -32.50 -7.90 36.31
CA LEU A 119 -33.78 -8.47 35.89
C LEU A 119 -33.93 -9.95 36.29
N ILE A 120 -32.92 -10.78 36.06
CA ILE A 120 -32.94 -12.20 36.44
C ILE A 120 -33.11 -12.34 37.95
N ASN A 121 -32.33 -11.60 38.75
CA ASN A 121 -32.39 -11.65 40.22
C ASN A 121 -33.71 -11.11 40.79
N SER A 122 -34.33 -10.13 40.12
CA SER A 122 -35.67 -9.63 40.49
C SER A 122 -36.78 -10.63 40.15
N SER A 123 -36.62 -11.39 39.07
CA SER A 123 -37.60 -12.40 38.63
C SER A 123 -37.55 -13.68 39.47
N SER A 124 -36.39 -14.06 40.00
CA SER A 124 -36.26 -15.20 40.91
C SER A 124 -36.89 -14.96 42.29
N PHE A 125 -37.10 -13.70 42.69
CA PHE A 125 -37.80 -13.35 43.94
C PHE A 125 -39.33 -13.50 43.84
N LEU A 126 -39.90 -13.56 42.63
CA LEU A 126 -41.35 -13.69 42.42
C LEU A 126 -41.82 -15.14 42.32
N ASN A 127 -40.91 -16.12 42.26
CA ASN A 127 -41.23 -17.55 42.12
C ASN A 127 -41.13 -18.36 43.42
N GLU A 128 -40.86 -17.73 44.58
CA GLU A 128 -40.86 -18.41 45.89
C GLU A 128 -42.08 -18.05 46.79
N VAL A 129 -43.09 -17.37 46.25
CA VAL A 129 -44.36 -17.13 46.96
C VAL A 129 -45.52 -17.72 46.17
N CYS A 130 -45.61 -19.04 46.16
CA CYS A 130 -46.84 -19.81 45.98
C CYS A 130 -46.75 -21.06 46.87
#